data_AF-A0A444YQS6-F1
#
_entry.id   AF-A0A444YQS6-F1
#
_cell.length_a   1.000
_cell.length_b   1.000
_cell.length_c   1.000
_cell.angle_alpha   90.00
_cell.angle_beta   90.00
_cell.angle_gamma   90.00
#
_symmetry.space_group_name_H-M   'P 1'
#
loop_
_entity.id
_entity.type
_entity.pdbx_description
1 polymer ?
#
loop_
_entity_poly.entity_id
_entity_poly.type
_entity_poly.pdbx_seq_one_letter_code
_entity_poly.pdbx_strand_id
1 'polypeptide(L)'
;MEFNMPEEARGFYNNYSRIKGFATRQGKKVRNIVGEIVRYTFVCNRKRFREKKWLEKTDRKREHKVVTRCGCVAKMKIKKKDEVKIAHLTSMWNIGISIPKIYESFVA
;
A
#
# COMPACT_ATOMS: atom_id res chain seq x y z
N MET A 1 -4.34 12.68 8.60
CA MET A 1 -4.78 12.98 7.22
C MET A 1 -6.09 12.26 6.98
N GLU A 2 -7.06 13.03 6.54
CA GLU A 2 -8.45 12.61 6.36
C GLU A 2 -8.79 12.88 4.90
N PHE A 3 -9.45 11.92 4.26
CA PHE A 3 -9.91 12.04 2.89
C PHE A 3 -11.40 11.81 2.86
N ASN A 4 -12.13 12.53 2.02
CA ASN A 4 -13.58 12.34 1.90
C ASN A 4 -13.94 11.17 0.99
N MET A 5 -12.97 10.73 0.17
CA MET A 5 -13.15 9.63 -0.77
C MET A 5 -11.95 8.66 -0.72
N PRO A 6 -12.19 7.35 -0.84
CA PRO A 6 -11.11 6.36 -0.90
C PRO A 6 -10.23 6.52 -2.15
N GLU A 7 -10.79 7.09 -3.23
CA GLU A 7 -10.08 7.38 -4.47
C GLU A 7 -9.06 8.50 -4.31
N GLU A 8 -9.37 9.51 -3.52
CA GLU A 8 -8.47 10.61 -3.18
C GLU A 8 -7.25 10.10 -2.40
N ALA A 9 -7.51 9.25 -1.39
CA ALA A 9 -6.46 8.58 -0.63
C ALA A 9 -5.57 7.69 -1.54
N ARG A 10 -6.17 7.03 -2.54
CA ARG A 10 -5.43 6.24 -3.55
C ARG A 10 -4.55 7.14 -4.40
N GLY A 11 -5.07 8.26 -4.89
CA GLY A 11 -4.33 9.26 -5.65
C GLY A 11 -3.12 9.79 -4.89
N PHE A 12 -3.31 10.16 -3.62
CA PHE A 12 -2.24 10.60 -2.74
C PHE A 12 -1.09 9.57 -2.65
N TYR A 13 -1.41 8.30 -2.42
CA TYR A 13 -0.38 7.26 -2.30
C TYR A 13 0.32 6.94 -3.63
N ASN A 14 -0.38 7.10 -4.75
CA ASN A 14 0.23 6.95 -6.08
C ASN A 14 1.24 8.07 -6.33
N ASN A 15 0.92 9.32 -5.99
CA ASN A 15 1.88 10.42 -6.08
C ASN A 15 3.08 10.18 -5.15
N TYR A 16 2.80 9.71 -3.94
CA TYR A 16 3.84 9.29 -3.02
C TYR A 16 4.76 8.21 -3.56
N SER A 17 4.19 7.18 -4.17
CA SER A 17 4.98 6.09 -4.73
C SER A 17 5.84 6.57 -5.90
N ARG A 18 5.32 7.48 -6.73
CA ARG A 18 6.08 8.09 -7.84
C ARG A 18 7.32 8.83 -7.33
N ILE A 19 7.16 9.71 -6.35
CA ILE A 19 8.29 10.46 -5.76
C ILE A 19 9.31 9.50 -5.12
N LYS A 20 8.83 8.44 -4.44
CA LYS A 20 9.70 7.45 -3.80
C LYS A 20 10.20 6.35 -4.75
N GLY A 21 9.90 6.41 -6.04
CA GLY A 21 10.43 5.47 -7.03
C GLY A 21 9.91 4.03 -6.89
N PHE A 22 8.65 3.86 -6.46
CA PHE A 22 7.99 2.55 -6.43
C PHE A 22 6.56 2.61 -7.00
N ALA A 23 6.03 1.46 -7.38
CA ALA A 23 4.63 1.36 -7.80
C ALA A 23 3.76 0.88 -6.64
N THR A 24 2.53 1.39 -6.56
CA THR A 24 1.55 0.95 -5.57
C THR A 24 0.91 -0.36 -5.98
N ARG A 25 0.49 -1.14 -4.99
CA ARG A 25 -0.32 -2.34 -5.14
C ARG A 25 -1.42 -2.33 -4.09
N GLN A 26 -2.62 -2.73 -4.48
CA GLN A 26 -3.69 -2.94 -3.52
C GLN A 26 -3.38 -4.19 -2.69
N GLY A 27 -3.31 -4.01 -1.37
CA GLY A 27 -3.06 -5.05 -0.39
C GLY A 27 -4.36 -5.62 0.18
N LYS A 28 -4.33 -5.95 1.48
CA LYS A 28 -5.46 -6.57 2.17
C LYS A 28 -6.63 -5.59 2.27
N LYS A 29 -7.83 -6.06 1.91
CA LYS A 29 -9.13 -5.42 2.21
C LYS A 29 -9.73 -6.15 3.40
N VAL A 30 -10.21 -5.41 4.39
CA VAL A 30 -10.91 -5.98 5.55
C VAL A 30 -12.37 -5.54 5.46
N ARG A 31 -13.27 -6.52 5.48
CA ARG A 31 -14.71 -6.31 5.46
C ARG A 31 -15.30 -6.51 6.86
N ASN A 32 -16.40 -5.82 7.15
CA ASN A 32 -17.22 -6.07 8.32
C ASN A 32 -18.09 -7.33 8.12
N ILE A 33 -18.81 -7.74 9.16
CA ILE A 33 -19.82 -8.81 9.14
C ILE A 33 -20.89 -8.52 8.07
N VAL A 34 -21.29 -7.26 7.92
CA VAL A 34 -22.24 -6.78 6.91
C VAL A 34 -21.67 -6.79 5.47
N GLY A 35 -20.38 -7.10 5.30
CA GLY A 35 -19.72 -7.15 3.98
C GLY A 35 -19.11 -5.83 3.50
N GLU A 36 -19.33 -4.72 4.21
CA GLU A 36 -18.75 -3.42 3.91
C GLU A 36 -17.24 -3.38 4.13
N ILE A 37 -16.49 -2.67 3.29
CA ILE A 37 -15.04 -2.57 3.44
C ILE A 37 -14.68 -1.50 4.47
N VAL A 38 -14.23 -1.94 5.63
CA VAL A 38 -13.84 -1.09 6.77
C VAL A 38 -12.40 -0.59 6.64
N ARG A 39 -11.51 -1.42 6.06
CA ARG A 39 -10.08 -1.07 5.95
C ARG A 39 -9.51 -1.46 4.59
N TYR A 40 -8.75 -0.53 4.02
CA TYR A 40 -7.93 -0.75 2.84
C TYR A 40 -6.46 -0.61 3.18
N THR A 41 -5.63 -1.48 2.61
CA THR A 41 -4.18 -1.34 2.71
C THR A 41 -3.61 -1.20 1.30
N PHE A 42 -2.84 -0.15 1.06
CA PHE A 42 -1.97 -0.05 -0.11
C PHE A 42 -0.53 -0.36 0.28
N VAL A 43 0.21 -0.98 -0.62
CA VAL A 43 1.57 -1.44 -0.35
C VAL A 43 2.47 -1.16 -1.54
N CYS A 44 3.78 -1.09 -1.31
CA CYS A 44 4.75 -1.08 -2.39
C CYS A 44 4.69 -2.40 -3.19
N ASN A 45 4.89 -2.33 -4.51
CA ASN A 45 5.01 -3.50 -5.40
C ASN A 45 6.16 -4.43 -4.97
N ARG A 46 7.23 -3.86 -4.40
CA ARG A 46 8.39 -4.59 -3.86
C ARG A 46 8.15 -5.19 -2.46
N LYS A 47 6.94 -5.10 -1.91
CA LYS A 47 6.64 -5.60 -0.55
C LYS A 47 6.72 -7.12 -0.44
N ARG A 48 7.21 -7.57 0.73
CA ARG A 48 7.50 -8.98 1.10
C ARG A 48 8.63 -9.55 0.26
N PHE A 49 9.11 -10.73 0.63
CA PHE A 49 9.99 -11.54 -0.19
C PHE A 49 9.16 -12.57 -0.96
N ARG A 50 9.72 -13.08 -2.06
CA ARG A 50 9.18 -14.27 -2.72
C ARG A 50 9.49 -15.48 -1.84
N GLU A 51 8.50 -16.32 -1.56
CA GLU A 51 8.72 -17.50 -0.71
C GLU A 51 9.68 -18.49 -1.39
N LYS A 52 10.54 -19.14 -0.61
CA LYS A 52 11.56 -20.10 -1.09
C LYS A 52 10.96 -21.26 -1.88
N LYS A 53 9.81 -21.79 -1.44
CA LYS A 53 9.07 -22.84 -2.17
C LYS A 53 8.76 -22.47 -3.62
N TRP A 54 8.61 -21.18 -3.91
CA TRP A 54 8.40 -20.70 -5.27
C TRP A 54 9.71 -20.42 -5.99
N LEU A 55 10.84 -20.23 -5.31
CA LEU A 55 12.17 -20.10 -5.93
C LEU A 55 12.77 -21.46 -6.29
N GLU A 56 12.48 -22.47 -5.49
CA GLU A 56 13.08 -23.81 -5.58
C GLU A 56 12.15 -24.81 -6.30
N LYS A 57 11.00 -24.35 -6.82
CA LYS A 57 10.05 -25.24 -7.51
C LYS A 57 10.70 -25.80 -8.79
N THR A 58 10.98 -27.10 -8.81
CA THR A 58 11.59 -27.84 -9.92
C THR A 58 10.62 -28.09 -11.08
N ASP A 59 9.34 -28.36 -10.78
CA ASP A 59 8.34 -28.77 -11.79
C ASP A 59 7.72 -27.57 -12.52
N ARG A 60 8.56 -26.79 -13.19
CA ARG A 60 8.17 -25.55 -13.85
C ARG A 60 8.00 -25.73 -15.35
N LYS A 61 6.79 -25.41 -15.82
CA LYS A 61 6.51 -25.29 -17.26
C LYS A 61 7.08 -24.01 -17.90
N ARG A 62 7.48 -23.02 -17.10
CA ARG A 62 7.98 -21.70 -17.56
C ARG A 62 9.11 -21.19 -16.67
N GLU A 63 10.00 -20.41 -17.26
CA GLU A 63 11.14 -19.80 -16.57
C GLU A 63 10.75 -18.89 -15.40
N HIS A 64 11.73 -18.68 -14.53
CA HIS A 64 11.60 -17.79 -13.39
C HIS A 64 11.49 -16.33 -13.80
N LYS A 65 10.33 -15.70 -13.54
CA LYS A 65 10.28 -14.23 -13.55
C LYS A 65 11.27 -13.65 -12.54
N VAL A 66 12.01 -12.62 -12.96
CA VAL A 66 12.95 -11.84 -12.12
C VAL A 66 12.28 -11.47 -10.79
N VAL A 67 13.04 -11.60 -9.70
CA VAL A 67 12.54 -11.30 -8.35
C VAL A 67 12.51 -9.79 -8.15
N THR A 68 11.32 -9.20 -8.23
CA THR A 68 11.10 -7.76 -8.03
C THR A 68 10.71 -7.39 -6.59
N ARG A 69 10.50 -8.39 -5.72
CA ARG A 69 10.05 -8.21 -4.34
C ARG A 69 11.23 -8.28 -3.35
N CYS A 70 11.63 -7.14 -2.80
CA CYS A 70 12.79 -7.00 -1.92
C CYS A 70 12.44 -6.84 -0.43
N GLY A 71 11.20 -7.10 -0.03
CA GLY A 71 10.81 -6.97 1.39
C GLY A 71 10.40 -5.56 1.81
N CYS A 72 10.11 -4.66 0.87
CA CYS A 72 9.75 -3.27 1.19
C CYS A 72 8.59 -3.19 2.20
N VAL A 73 8.79 -2.40 3.26
CA VAL A 73 7.84 -2.26 4.37
C VAL A 73 6.80 -1.15 4.15
N ALA A 74 7.03 -0.30 3.15
CA ALA A 74 6.15 0.80 2.76
C ALA A 74 4.71 0.31 2.55
N LYS A 75 3.81 0.85 3.36
CA LYS A 75 2.39 0.54 3.34
C LYS A 75 1.61 1.75 3.84
N MET A 76 0.46 1.99 3.23
CA MET A 76 -0.52 2.95 3.68
C MET A 76 -1.79 2.20 4.11
N LYS A 77 -2.34 2.57 5.26
CA LYS A 77 -3.62 2.03 5.76
C LYS A 77 -4.67 3.12 5.77
N ILE A 78 -5.82 2.82 5.18
CA ILE A 78 -7.02 3.64 5.21
C ILE A 78 -8.05 2.92 6.07
N LYS A 79 -8.64 3.65 7.01
CA LYS A 79 -9.79 3.21 7.80
C LYS A 79 -10.98 4.11 7.47
N LYS A 80 -12.14 3.51 7.20
CA LYS A 80 -13.42 4.25 7.12
C LYS A 80 -13.84 4.63 8.55
N LYS A 81 -14.28 5.87 8.76
CA LYS A 81 -14.89 6.33 10.00
C LYS A 81 -16.40 6.53 9.79
N ASP A 82 -17.19 5.69 10.44
CA ASP A 82 -18.66 5.74 10.48
C ASP A 82 -19.36 5.73 9.10
N GLU A 83 -20.63 6.16 9.05
CA GLU A 83 -21.46 6.20 7.84
C GLU A 83 -20.94 7.20 6.80
N VAL A 84 -20.18 8.21 7.24
CA VAL A 84 -19.51 9.18 6.37
C VAL A 84 -18.28 8.54 5.71
N LYS A 85 -18.02 8.85 4.45
CA LYS A 85 -16.90 8.26 3.69
C LYS A 85 -15.53 8.85 4.06
N ILE A 86 -15.29 9.14 5.34
CA ILE A 86 -14.02 9.72 5.80
C ILE A 86 -12.98 8.60 5.95
N ALA A 87 -11.95 8.66 5.12
CA ALA A 87 -10.81 7.77 5.09
C ALA A 87 -9.66 8.37 5.91
N HIS A 88 -9.41 7.82 7.11
CA HIS A 88 -8.27 8.20 7.93
C HIS A 88 -7.01 7.40 7.57
N LEU A 89 -5.95 8.12 7.25
CA LEU A 89 -4.61 7.58 7.01
C LEU A 89 -3.93 7.27 8.35
N THR A 90 -3.70 5.98 8.65
CA THR A 90 -3.25 5.60 10.00
C THR A 90 -1.74 5.51 10.18
N SER A 91 -0.95 5.38 9.12
CA SER A 91 0.53 5.44 9.14
C SER A 91 1.14 4.92 7.84
N MET A 92 2.30 5.48 7.50
CA MET A 92 3.24 4.94 6.52
C MET A 92 4.42 4.34 7.28
N TRP A 93 4.49 3.01 7.36
CA TRP A 93 5.51 2.36 8.19
C TRP A 93 6.89 2.44 7.52
N ASN A 94 7.88 2.90 8.31
CA ASN A 94 9.33 2.94 8.05
C ASN A 94 9.75 3.51 6.70
N ILE A 95 9.65 4.82 6.56
CA ILE A 95 10.37 5.56 5.51
C ILE A 95 11.31 6.63 6.11
N GLY A 96 11.47 6.70 7.44
CA GLY A 96 12.38 7.66 8.08
C GLY A 96 11.98 9.14 7.87
N ILE A 97 10.78 9.38 7.33
CA ILE A 97 10.25 10.73 7.07
C ILE A 97 8.95 10.85 7.85
N SER A 98 8.86 11.88 8.68
CA SER A 98 7.65 12.27 9.39
C SER A 98 6.54 12.57 8.38
N ILE A 99 5.33 12.07 8.60
CA ILE A 99 4.14 12.27 7.75
C ILE A 99 3.92 13.76 7.35
N PRO A 100 4.17 14.77 8.22
CA PRO A 100 4.06 16.19 7.84
C PRO A 100 5.04 16.62 6.73
N LYS A 101 6.31 16.23 6.80
CA LYS A 101 7.34 16.55 5.78
C LYS A 101 7.05 15.93 4.41
N ILE A 102 6.39 14.77 4.40
CA ILE A 102 5.91 14.15 3.16
C ILE A 102 4.84 15.04 2.51
N TYR A 103 3.96 15.65 3.32
CA TYR A 103 2.89 16.51 2.84
C TYR A 103 3.41 17.86 2.30
N GLU A 104 4.35 18.51 2.99
CA GLU A 104 5.00 19.74 2.50
C GLU A 104 5.63 19.55 1.10
N SER A 105 6.18 18.37 0.82
CA SER A 105 6.72 18.05 -0.51
C SER A 105 5.67 17.84 -1.63
N PHE A 106 4.37 17.82 -1.29
CA PHE A 106 3.27 17.74 -2.26
C PHE A 106 2.50 19.05 -2.41
N VAL A 107 2.75 20.05 -1.56
CA VAL A 107 2.01 21.34 -1.54
C VAL A 107 2.83 22.48 -2.16
N ALA A 108 4.10 22.23 -2.53
CA ALA A 108 4.95 23.19 -3.26
C ALA A 108 4.68 23.17 -4.77
#